data_AF-A0A3Q3EX61-F1
#
_entry.id   AF-A0A3Q3EX61-F1
#
_cell.length_a   1.000
_cell.length_b   1.000
_cell.length_c   1.000
_cell.angle_alpha   90.00
_cell.angle_beta   90.00
_cell.angle_gamma   90.00
#
_symmetry.space_group_name_H-M   'P 1'
#
loop_
_entity.id
_entity.type
_entity.pdbx_description
1 polymer ?
#
loop_
_entity_poly.entity_id
_entity_poly.type
_entity_poly.pdbx_seq_one_letter_code
_entity_poly.pdbx_strand_id
1 'polypeptide(L)'
;MSPVSCRFSGDMLSGGRALLGEDSSVMARMQKKFWKTKQVFIKATGKKEDEYVVASDADLDAKLEFFRSVQCTCTELLKVIEKYQHRITRLSQEENELGLFLRFQGEHDRTKAGNMMDATSKALCTSAKQRMALCTPLRRLYQEVETFRRRAIADTLLTVSRMEKSRTEYRGALLWMKDVSLELDPDTYKQLEKFRKVQAQVRGTKGQFEKLKNDVCQKVDMLGASRCNMLSHSLCTYQVFTIIMYITWQVLSHLTRES
;
A
#
# COMPACT_ATOMS: atom_id res chain seq x y z
N MET A 1 45.37 -33.56 8.15
CA MET A 1 46.41 -33.02 9.04
C MET A 1 46.99 -31.78 8.38
N SER A 2 46.65 -30.60 8.90
CA SER A 2 47.45 -29.36 8.78
C SER A 2 48.74 -29.53 9.63
N PRO A 3 49.77 -28.64 9.62
CA PRO A 3 49.74 -27.24 9.20
C PRO A 3 50.99 -26.70 8.48
N VAL A 4 50.88 -25.49 7.93
CA VAL A 4 52.02 -24.62 7.59
C VAL A 4 51.94 -23.39 8.47
N SER A 5 53.09 -23.06 9.08
CA SER A 5 53.33 -21.96 10.01
C SER A 5 53.93 -20.78 9.27
N CYS A 6 53.48 -19.56 9.58
CA CYS A 6 54.32 -18.37 9.54
C CYS A 6 53.90 -17.44 10.69
N ARG A 7 54.85 -17.13 11.57
CA ARG A 7 54.77 -16.09 12.61
C ARG A 7 55.25 -14.77 12.02
N PHE A 8 54.62 -13.68 12.42
CA PHE A 8 55.30 -12.42 12.71
C PHE A 8 54.64 -11.80 13.95
N SER A 9 55.47 -11.51 14.96
CA SER A 9 55.15 -10.74 16.17
C SER A 9 55.37 -9.24 15.90
N GLY A 10 54.68 -8.36 16.63
CA GLY A 10 55.02 -6.93 16.69
C GLY A 10 53.92 -5.98 17.16
N ASP A 11 53.63 -6.01 18.46
CA ASP A 11 53.31 -4.91 19.39
C ASP A 11 52.72 -3.54 18.97
N MET A 12 51.62 -3.22 19.67
CA MET A 12 51.38 -2.03 20.52
C MET A 12 51.10 -0.61 19.94
N LEU A 13 50.01 -0.04 20.50
CA LEU A 13 49.69 1.37 20.79
C LEU A 13 49.03 2.25 19.69
N SER A 14 47.69 2.33 19.76
CA SER A 14 46.93 3.60 19.77
C SER A 14 45.50 3.27 20.22
N GLY A 15 44.96 3.67 21.36
CA GLY A 15 45.15 4.95 22.05
C GLY A 15 44.06 5.96 21.63
N GLY A 16 42.77 5.62 21.74
CA GLY A 16 41.69 6.49 21.26
C GLY A 16 40.32 6.21 21.89
N ARG A 17 40.19 6.57 23.16
CA ARG A 17 38.98 6.64 23.99
C ARG A 17 37.79 7.27 23.25
N ALA A 18 36.68 6.52 23.09
CA ALA A 18 35.34 7.09 22.90
C ALA A 18 34.26 6.14 23.44
N LEU A 19 34.40 5.77 24.71
CA LEU A 19 33.25 5.46 25.56
C LEU A 19 32.43 6.74 25.73
N LEU A 20 31.48 6.99 24.82
CA LEU A 20 30.42 7.97 25.07
C LEU A 20 29.22 7.25 25.67
N GLY A 21 29.34 6.99 26.98
CA GLY A 21 28.28 7.09 27.97
C GLY A 21 26.93 6.47 27.63
N GLU A 22 26.83 5.14 27.74
CA GLU A 22 25.61 4.49 28.18
C GLU A 22 25.37 4.81 29.66
N ASP A 23 24.86 6.01 29.94
CA ASP A 23 24.18 6.33 31.19
C ASP A 23 23.13 7.41 30.92
N SER A 24 22.12 7.06 30.12
CA SER A 24 20.92 7.90 30.03
C SER A 24 20.14 7.77 31.34
N SER A 25 20.33 8.75 32.22
CA SER A 25 19.61 8.82 33.49
C SER A 25 18.09 8.73 33.27
N VAL A 26 17.35 8.24 34.27
CA VAL A 26 15.87 8.17 34.22
C VAL A 26 15.27 9.51 33.81
N MET A 27 15.87 10.62 34.27
CA MET A 27 15.48 11.98 33.93
C MET A 27 15.64 12.29 32.44
N ALA A 28 16.75 11.88 31.80
CA ALA A 28 16.96 12.08 30.36
C ALA A 28 15.91 11.33 29.53
N ARG A 29 15.55 10.09 29.94
CA ARG A 29 14.49 9.32 29.28
C ARG A 29 13.12 9.96 29.48
N MET A 30 12.86 10.50 30.67
CA MET A 30 11.62 11.20 30.99
C MET A 30 11.45 12.47 30.15
N GLN A 31 12.51 13.28 30.02
CA GLN A 31 12.50 14.47 29.16
C GLN A 31 12.28 14.11 27.69
N LYS A 32 12.98 13.08 27.16
CA LYS A 32 12.74 12.61 25.79
C LYS A 32 11.29 12.17 25.58
N LYS A 33 10.70 11.41 26.52
CA LYS A 33 9.29 11.02 26.46
C LYS A 33 8.36 12.23 26.50
N PHE A 34 8.62 13.19 27.40
CA PHE A 34 7.82 14.41 27.52
C PHE A 34 7.74 15.17 26.21
N TRP A 35 8.88 15.47 25.58
CA TRP A 35 8.92 16.24 24.33
C TRP A 35 8.31 15.50 23.15
N LYS A 36 8.48 14.17 23.10
CA LYS A 36 7.78 13.34 22.13
C LYS A 36 6.26 13.43 22.32
N THR A 37 5.77 13.27 23.55
CA THR A 37 4.33 13.36 23.86
C THR A 37 3.79 14.75 23.56
N LYS A 38 4.54 15.81 23.86
CA LYS A 38 4.19 17.20 23.52
C LYS A 38 4.03 17.38 22.01
N GLN A 39 4.93 16.82 21.19
CA GLN A 39 4.81 16.84 19.73
C GLN A 39 3.55 16.12 19.25
N VAL A 40 3.25 14.93 19.80
CA VAL A 40 2.02 14.20 19.47
C VAL A 40 0.79 15.05 19.78
N PHE A 41 0.77 15.72 20.94
CA PHE A 41 -0.33 16.58 21.36
C PHE A 41 -0.49 17.81 20.45
N ILE A 42 0.60 18.46 20.05
CA ILE A 42 0.58 19.59 19.11
C ILE A 42 -0.07 19.16 17.79
N LYS A 43 0.38 18.05 17.22
CA LYS A 43 -0.19 17.48 15.99
C LYS A 43 -1.67 17.14 16.15
N ALA A 44 -2.06 16.53 17.27
CA ALA A 44 -3.45 16.14 17.52
C ALA A 44 -4.40 17.32 17.77
N THR A 45 -3.90 18.41 18.36
CA THR A 45 -4.68 19.62 18.66
C THR A 45 -4.67 20.65 17.53
N GLY A 46 -3.94 20.41 16.44
CA GLY A 46 -3.84 21.34 15.31
C GLY A 46 -3.11 22.64 15.65
N LYS A 47 -2.29 22.65 16.71
CA LYS A 47 -1.47 23.83 17.05
C LYS A 47 -0.43 24.06 15.96
N LYS A 48 -0.14 25.34 15.67
CA LYS A 48 0.83 25.72 14.63
C LYS A 48 2.21 25.12 14.94
N GLU A 49 2.71 24.32 14.00
CA GLU A 49 4.07 23.79 14.02
C GLU A 49 5.06 24.76 13.35
N ASP A 50 6.35 24.50 13.53
CA ASP A 50 7.41 25.29 12.90
C ASP A 50 7.35 25.16 11.38
N GLU A 51 7.21 26.30 10.68
CA GLU A 51 6.95 26.35 9.24
C GLU A 51 8.06 25.72 8.41
N TYR A 52 9.33 25.89 8.81
CA TYR A 52 10.46 25.31 8.09
C TYR A 52 10.49 23.79 8.22
N VAL A 53 10.10 23.26 9.39
CA VAL A 53 10.01 21.82 9.62
C VAL A 53 8.84 21.21 8.85
N VAL A 54 7.71 21.94 8.73
CA VAL A 54 6.59 21.52 7.87
C VAL A 54 7.02 21.53 6.40
N ALA A 55 7.65 22.61 5.95
CA ALA A 55 8.12 22.72 4.57
C ALA A 55 9.14 21.62 4.22
N SER A 56 10.06 21.27 5.14
CA SER A 56 11.04 20.21 4.89
C SER A 56 10.44 18.81 4.74
N ASP A 57 9.23 18.58 5.26
CA ASP A 57 8.55 17.29 5.19
C ASP A 57 7.67 17.15 3.93
N ALA A 58 7.51 18.21 3.12
CA ALA A 58 6.58 18.24 1.99
C ALA A 58 6.78 17.09 1.00
N ASP A 59 8.03 16.79 0.61
CA ASP A 59 8.34 15.71 -0.32
C ASP A 59 7.96 14.34 0.23
N LEU A 60 8.20 14.12 1.53
CA LEU A 60 7.82 12.89 2.22
C LEU A 60 6.30 12.79 2.34
N ASP A 61 5.61 13.88 2.67
CA ASP A 61 4.15 13.89 2.80
C ASP A 61 3.47 13.60 1.46
N ALA A 62 3.97 14.15 0.34
CA ALA A 62 3.51 13.81 -1.00
C ALA A 62 3.68 12.31 -1.30
N LYS A 63 4.81 11.72 -0.89
CA LYS A 63 5.07 10.28 -1.02
C LYS A 63 4.08 9.43 -0.20
N LEU A 64 3.76 9.87 1.02
CA LEU A 64 2.79 9.21 1.89
C LEU A 64 1.36 9.33 1.34
N GLU A 65 1.02 10.43 0.71
CA GLU A 65 -0.26 10.60 0.03
C GLU A 65 -0.39 9.64 -1.15
N PHE A 66 0.64 9.49 -1.98
CA PHE A 66 0.66 8.48 -3.04
C PHE A 66 0.49 7.06 -2.47
N PHE A 67 1.20 6.73 -1.38
CA PHE A 67 1.02 5.45 -0.69
C PHE A 67 -0.44 5.24 -0.25
N ARG A 68 -1.06 6.21 0.43
CA ARG A 68 -2.46 6.14 0.86
C ARG A 68 -3.41 5.95 -0.33
N SER A 69 -3.18 6.67 -1.44
CA SER A 69 -3.94 6.51 -2.67
C SER A 69 -3.87 5.08 -3.21
N VAL A 70 -2.69 4.45 -3.21
CA VAL A 70 -2.54 3.03 -3.55
C VAL A 70 -3.38 2.13 -2.62
N GLN A 71 -3.35 2.35 -1.31
CA GLN A 71 -4.15 1.55 -0.36
C GLN A 71 -5.66 1.69 -0.62
N CYS A 72 -6.14 2.92 -0.75
CA CYS A 72 -7.55 3.23 -0.97
C CYS A 72 -8.04 2.63 -2.27
N THR A 73 -7.34 2.91 -3.38
CA THR A 73 -7.78 2.47 -4.71
C THR A 73 -7.73 0.95 -4.88
N CYS A 74 -6.79 0.24 -4.26
CA CYS A 74 -6.80 -1.23 -4.23
C CYS A 74 -8.00 -1.78 -3.44
N THR A 75 -8.36 -1.15 -2.33
CA THR A 75 -9.52 -1.55 -1.51
C THR A 75 -10.83 -1.32 -2.26
N GLU A 76 -10.98 -0.16 -2.90
CA GLU A 76 -12.17 0.13 -3.72
C GLU A 76 -12.26 -0.80 -4.92
N LEU A 77 -11.13 -1.14 -5.56
CA LEU A 77 -11.12 -2.08 -6.67
C LEU A 77 -11.64 -3.47 -6.24
N LEU A 78 -11.25 -3.98 -5.07
CA LEU A 78 -11.79 -5.25 -4.54
C LEU A 78 -13.30 -5.21 -4.37
N LYS A 79 -13.84 -4.12 -3.78
CA LYS A 79 -15.29 -3.94 -3.60
C LYS A 79 -16.02 -3.92 -4.94
N VAL A 80 -15.46 -3.25 -5.95
CA VAL A 80 -16.03 -3.18 -7.30
C VAL A 80 -16.04 -4.55 -7.95
N ILE A 81 -14.93 -5.31 -7.87
CA ILE A 81 -14.84 -6.65 -8.45
C ILE A 81 -15.86 -7.59 -7.79
N GLU A 82 -15.97 -7.57 -6.46
CA GLU A 82 -16.92 -8.41 -5.72
C GLU A 82 -18.37 -8.10 -6.11
N LYS A 83 -18.74 -6.81 -6.16
CA LYS A 83 -20.08 -6.39 -6.63
C LYS A 83 -20.33 -6.84 -8.06
N TYR A 84 -19.34 -6.72 -8.94
CA TYR A 84 -19.47 -7.13 -10.32
C TYR A 84 -19.63 -8.64 -10.47
N GLN A 85 -18.85 -9.44 -9.72
CA GLN A 85 -18.99 -10.90 -9.68
C GLN A 85 -20.37 -11.35 -9.20
N HIS A 86 -20.94 -10.69 -8.21
CA HIS A 86 -22.30 -11.01 -7.76
C HIS A 86 -23.34 -10.71 -8.84
N ARG A 87 -23.28 -9.52 -9.43
CA ARG A 87 -24.22 -9.07 -10.49
C ARG A 87 -24.14 -9.94 -11.74
N ILE A 88 -22.93 -10.25 -12.21
CA ILE A 88 -22.72 -11.02 -13.43
C ILE A 88 -23.21 -12.46 -13.28
N THR A 89 -23.00 -13.05 -12.10
CA THR A 89 -23.48 -14.41 -11.80
C THR A 89 -25.01 -14.45 -11.77
N ARG A 90 -25.64 -13.52 -11.04
CA ARG A 90 -27.10 -13.42 -10.95
C ARG A 90 -27.75 -13.20 -12.31
N LEU A 91 -27.27 -12.22 -13.07
CA LEU A 91 -27.80 -11.93 -14.41
C LEU A 91 -27.72 -13.15 -15.33
N SER A 92 -26.61 -13.89 -15.26
CA SER A 92 -26.43 -15.08 -16.10
C SER A 92 -27.32 -16.24 -15.67
N GLN A 93 -27.64 -16.36 -14.38
CA GLN A 93 -28.60 -17.34 -13.88
C GLN A 93 -30.02 -17.02 -14.38
N GLU A 94 -30.47 -15.77 -14.17
CA GLU A 94 -31.79 -15.30 -14.60
C GLU A 94 -31.96 -15.41 -16.14
N GLU A 95 -30.94 -15.05 -16.93
CA GLU A 95 -30.95 -15.20 -18.39
C GLU A 95 -30.97 -16.67 -18.83
N ASN A 96 -30.24 -17.55 -18.14
CA ASN A 96 -30.24 -18.98 -18.45
C ASN A 96 -31.58 -19.63 -18.11
N GLU A 97 -32.20 -19.28 -16.99
CA GLU A 97 -33.54 -19.76 -16.60
C GLU A 97 -34.59 -19.34 -17.64
N LEU A 98 -34.56 -18.09 -18.11
CA LEU A 98 -35.42 -17.63 -19.20
C LEU A 98 -35.17 -18.41 -20.49
N GLY A 99 -33.90 -18.66 -20.84
CA GLY A 99 -33.55 -19.48 -22.00
C GLY A 99 -34.14 -20.89 -21.91
N LEU A 100 -33.99 -21.56 -20.76
CA LEU A 100 -34.55 -22.89 -20.52
C LEU A 100 -36.09 -22.89 -20.59
N PHE A 101 -36.74 -21.87 -20.05
CA PHE A 101 -38.19 -21.71 -20.14
C PHE A 101 -38.66 -21.58 -21.59
N LEU A 102 -38.02 -20.72 -22.39
CA LEU A 102 -38.37 -20.56 -23.81
C LEU A 102 -38.13 -21.85 -24.60
N ARG A 103 -37.10 -22.63 -24.27
CA ARG A 103 -36.89 -23.95 -24.88
C ARG A 103 -38.06 -24.87 -24.62
N PHE A 104 -38.47 -24.98 -23.36
CA PHE A 104 -39.57 -25.84 -22.95
C PHE A 104 -40.89 -25.43 -23.63
N GLN A 105 -41.17 -24.13 -23.77
CA GLN A 105 -42.36 -23.67 -24.47
C GLN A 105 -42.26 -23.90 -25.99
N GLY A 106 -41.08 -23.68 -26.58
CA GLY A 106 -40.83 -23.91 -28.01
C GLY A 106 -40.98 -25.37 -28.43
N GLU A 107 -40.63 -26.32 -27.56
CA GLU A 107 -40.83 -27.76 -27.80
C GLU A 107 -42.32 -28.15 -27.93
N HIS A 108 -43.22 -27.39 -27.30
CA HIS A 108 -44.66 -27.63 -27.33
C HIS A 108 -45.41 -26.83 -28.41
N ASP A 109 -44.75 -25.87 -29.08
CA ASP A 109 -45.34 -25.01 -30.11
C ASP A 109 -44.77 -25.34 -31.50
N ARG A 110 -45.58 -25.94 -32.38
CA ARG A 110 -45.17 -26.31 -33.75
C ARG A 110 -45.25 -25.17 -34.76
N THR A 111 -45.61 -23.96 -34.33
CA THR A 111 -45.69 -22.79 -35.21
C THR A 111 -44.32 -22.12 -35.37
N LYS A 112 -44.27 -21.07 -36.21
CA LYS A 112 -43.08 -20.21 -36.31
C LYS A 112 -42.69 -19.60 -34.96
N ALA A 113 -43.65 -19.36 -34.06
CA ALA A 113 -43.36 -18.83 -32.73
C ALA A 113 -42.52 -19.81 -31.91
N GLY A 114 -42.80 -21.12 -31.97
CA GLY A 114 -41.98 -22.13 -31.30
C GLY A 114 -40.54 -22.19 -31.81
N ASN A 115 -40.35 -22.10 -33.14
CA ASN A 115 -39.00 -22.00 -33.73
C ASN A 115 -38.24 -20.76 -33.26
N MET A 116 -38.92 -19.60 -33.18
CA MET A 116 -38.34 -18.36 -32.66
C MET A 116 -37.99 -18.48 -31.16
N MET A 117 -38.83 -19.17 -30.37
CA MET A 117 -38.55 -19.43 -28.96
C MET A 117 -37.32 -20.32 -28.77
N ASP A 118 -37.15 -21.38 -29.56
CA ASP A 118 -35.96 -22.24 -29.50
C ASP A 118 -34.68 -21.50 -29.93
N ALA A 119 -34.75 -20.70 -30.99
CA ALA A 119 -33.63 -19.85 -31.42
C ALA A 119 -33.24 -18.83 -30.32
N THR A 120 -34.24 -18.18 -29.72
CA THR A 120 -34.03 -17.24 -28.61
C THR A 120 -33.45 -17.94 -27.38
N SER A 121 -33.96 -19.12 -27.03
CA SER A 121 -33.45 -19.97 -25.96
C SER A 121 -31.96 -20.28 -26.13
N LYS A 122 -31.56 -20.77 -27.31
CA LYS A 122 -30.15 -21.06 -27.63
C LYS A 122 -29.29 -19.82 -27.49
N ALA A 123 -29.80 -18.66 -27.92
CA ALA A 123 -29.07 -17.41 -27.81
C ALA A 123 -28.86 -16.97 -26.36
N LEU A 124 -29.93 -16.96 -25.54
CA LEU A 124 -29.87 -16.60 -24.12
C LEU A 124 -28.98 -17.55 -23.32
N CYS A 125 -29.11 -18.87 -23.50
CA CYS A 125 -28.27 -19.85 -22.82
C CYS A 125 -26.78 -19.71 -23.20
N THR A 126 -26.49 -19.40 -24.47
CA THR A 126 -25.11 -19.19 -24.94
C THR A 126 -24.53 -17.91 -24.38
N SER A 127 -25.30 -16.81 -24.41
CA SER A 127 -24.96 -15.51 -23.80
C SER A 127 -24.64 -15.66 -22.32
N ALA A 128 -25.50 -16.35 -21.57
CA ALA A 128 -25.31 -16.62 -20.14
C ALA A 128 -24.02 -17.42 -19.87
N LYS A 129 -23.77 -18.48 -20.64
CA LYS A 129 -22.54 -19.31 -20.49
C LYS A 129 -21.28 -18.51 -20.77
N GLN A 130 -21.26 -17.69 -21.81
CA GLN A 130 -20.12 -16.83 -22.13
C GLN A 130 -19.88 -15.79 -21.05
N ARG A 131 -20.95 -15.18 -20.53
CA ARG A 131 -20.84 -14.22 -19.43
C ARG A 131 -20.30 -14.89 -18.16
N MET A 132 -20.70 -16.12 -17.86
CA MET A 132 -20.15 -16.91 -16.75
C MET A 132 -18.66 -17.23 -16.91
N ALA A 133 -18.13 -17.31 -18.14
CA ALA A 133 -16.70 -17.50 -18.36
C ALA A 133 -15.86 -16.33 -17.84
N LEU A 134 -16.43 -15.13 -17.67
CA LEU A 134 -15.77 -13.97 -17.07
C LEU A 134 -15.56 -14.11 -15.55
N CYS A 135 -16.26 -15.01 -14.87
CA CYS A 135 -16.11 -15.20 -13.43
C CYS A 135 -14.68 -15.65 -13.06
N THR A 136 -14.04 -16.48 -13.89
CA THR A 136 -12.67 -16.96 -13.67
C THR A 136 -11.63 -15.85 -13.69
N PRO A 137 -11.50 -15.03 -14.77
CA PRO A 137 -10.54 -13.93 -14.77
C PRO A 137 -10.85 -12.86 -13.71
N LEU A 138 -12.13 -12.60 -13.40
CA LEU A 138 -12.49 -11.70 -12.29
C LEU A 138 -12.02 -12.23 -10.92
N ARG A 139 -12.16 -13.53 -10.67
CA ARG A 139 -11.72 -14.14 -9.41
C ARG A 139 -10.20 -14.08 -9.29
N ARG A 140 -9.49 -14.31 -10.39
CA ARG A 140 -8.04 -14.15 -10.43
C ARG A 140 -7.64 -12.71 -10.11
N LEU A 141 -8.23 -11.73 -10.79
CA LEU A 141 -7.97 -10.30 -10.52
C LEU A 141 -8.20 -9.96 -9.04
N TYR A 142 -9.30 -10.43 -8.46
CA TYR A 142 -9.59 -10.25 -7.04
C TYR A 142 -8.47 -10.82 -6.15
N GLN A 143 -8.05 -12.06 -6.39
CA GLN A 143 -7.03 -12.74 -5.60
C GLN A 143 -5.66 -12.05 -5.68
N GLU A 144 -5.27 -11.58 -6.86
CA GLU A 144 -4.03 -10.85 -7.08
C GLU A 144 -4.03 -9.53 -6.29
N VAL A 145 -5.10 -8.72 -6.44
CA VAL A 145 -5.24 -7.45 -5.71
C VAL A 145 -5.28 -7.67 -4.20
N GLU A 146 -5.97 -8.70 -3.73
CA GLU A 146 -6.05 -9.00 -2.30
C GLU A 146 -4.72 -9.48 -1.74
N THR A 147 -3.95 -10.26 -2.50
CA THR A 147 -2.61 -10.69 -2.12
C THR A 147 -1.66 -9.50 -2.04
N PHE A 148 -1.69 -8.62 -3.05
CA PHE A 148 -0.92 -7.38 -3.07
C PHE A 148 -1.23 -6.50 -1.86
N ARG A 149 -2.51 -6.36 -1.50
CA ARG A 149 -2.93 -5.61 -0.31
C ARG A 149 -2.44 -6.25 0.99
N ARG A 150 -2.65 -7.56 1.17
CA ARG A 150 -2.27 -8.28 2.40
C ARG A 150 -0.77 -8.40 2.60
N ARG A 151 0.02 -8.41 1.51
CA ARG A 151 1.47 -8.61 1.55
C ARG A 151 2.23 -7.31 1.34
N ALA A 152 2.19 -6.75 0.13
CA ALA A 152 3.03 -5.62 -0.26
C ALA A 152 2.62 -4.32 0.43
N ILE A 153 1.31 -4.01 0.46
CA ILE A 153 0.81 -2.81 1.13
C ILE A 153 1.01 -2.91 2.65
N ALA A 154 0.71 -4.07 3.25
CA ALA A 154 0.88 -4.29 4.68
C ALA A 154 2.35 -4.16 5.12
N ASP A 155 3.29 -4.73 4.37
CA ASP A 155 4.74 -4.59 4.66
C ASP A 155 5.20 -3.13 4.56
N THR A 156 4.76 -2.42 3.51
CA THR A 156 5.09 -0.99 3.34
C THR A 156 4.51 -0.15 4.50
N LEU A 157 3.29 -0.46 4.95
CA LEU A 157 2.64 0.21 6.08
C LEU A 157 3.45 0.06 7.38
N LEU A 158 4.09 -1.08 7.62
CA LEU A 158 4.95 -1.28 8.79
C LEU A 158 6.16 -0.33 8.76
N THR A 159 6.79 -0.17 7.59
CA THR A 159 7.91 0.77 7.43
C THR A 159 7.44 2.22 7.58
N VAL A 160 6.32 2.60 6.96
CA VAL A 160 5.69 3.92 7.11
C VAL A 160 5.40 4.22 8.59
N SER A 161 4.85 3.26 9.33
CA SER A 161 4.53 3.43 10.76
C SER A 161 5.77 3.65 11.63
N ARG A 162 6.86 2.95 11.33
CA ARG A 162 8.16 3.15 12.00
C ARG A 162 8.75 4.52 11.67
N MET A 163 8.69 4.91 10.40
CA MET A 163 9.13 6.23 9.94
C MET A 163 8.34 7.35 10.63
N GLU A 164 7.00 7.26 10.68
CA GLU A 164 6.12 8.25 11.34
C GLU A 164 6.44 8.42 12.84
N LYS A 165 6.75 7.31 13.52
CA LYS A 165 7.22 7.34 14.91
C LYS A 165 8.57 8.07 15.02
N SER A 166 9.51 7.78 14.12
CA SER A 166 10.83 8.44 14.08
C SER A 166 10.73 9.93 13.75
N ARG A 167 9.82 10.31 12.84
CA ARG A 167 9.48 11.70 12.51
C ARG A 167 9.02 12.47 13.74
N THR A 168 8.07 11.88 14.46
CA THR A 168 7.55 12.46 15.72
C THR A 168 8.65 12.62 16.78
N GLU A 169 9.55 11.64 16.90
CA GLU A 169 10.68 11.70 17.82
C GLU A 169 11.68 12.80 17.44
N TYR A 170 11.99 12.95 16.15
CA TYR A 170 12.86 14.01 15.64
C TYR A 170 12.25 15.40 15.87
N ARG A 171 10.97 15.61 15.51
CA ARG A 171 10.28 16.88 15.73
C ARG A 171 10.15 17.23 17.22
N GLY A 172 9.90 16.23 18.08
CA GLY A 172 9.95 16.43 19.53
C GLY A 172 11.33 16.86 20.03
N ALA A 173 12.41 16.30 19.49
CA ALA A 173 13.77 16.72 19.83
C ALA A 173 14.09 18.15 19.32
N LEU A 174 13.59 18.54 18.15
CA LEU A 174 13.70 19.92 17.65
C LEU A 174 12.97 20.91 18.54
N LEU A 175 11.74 20.59 18.98
CA LEU A 175 11.01 21.40 19.94
C LEU A 175 11.79 21.57 21.25
N TRP A 176 12.39 20.49 21.75
CA TRP A 176 13.22 20.54 22.94
C TRP A 176 14.45 21.44 22.73
N MET A 177 15.12 21.31 21.57
CA MET A 177 16.27 22.15 21.25
C MET A 177 15.89 23.63 21.18
N LYS A 178 14.75 23.95 20.56
CA LYS A 178 14.22 25.32 20.50
C LYS A 178 13.96 25.90 21.89
N ASP A 179 13.33 25.13 22.77
CA ASP A 179 13.04 25.53 24.16
C ASP A 179 14.33 25.80 24.95
N VAL A 180 15.30 24.89 24.90
CA VAL A 180 16.59 25.07 25.59
C VAL A 180 17.43 26.21 24.99
N SER A 181 17.31 26.47 23.69
CA SER A 181 17.97 27.61 23.04
C SER A 181 17.46 28.98 23.51
N LEU A 182 16.16 29.09 23.85
CA LEU A 182 15.58 30.36 24.31
C LEU A 182 16.06 30.75 25.72
N GLU A 183 16.34 29.74 26.55
CA GLU A 183 16.81 29.92 27.94
C GLU A 183 18.34 29.89 28.06
N LEU A 184 19.08 29.84 26.94
CA LEU A 184 20.52 29.61 26.93
C LEU A 184 21.30 30.91 27.22
N ASP A 185 21.92 30.95 28.39
CA ASP A 185 23.03 31.86 28.71
C ASP A 185 24.38 31.16 28.43
N PRO A 186 25.17 31.63 27.44
CA PRO A 186 26.46 31.03 27.08
C PRO A 186 27.49 31.03 28.23
N ASP A 187 27.38 31.96 29.17
CA ASP A 187 28.30 32.08 30.31
C ASP A 187 27.94 31.09 31.43
N THR A 188 26.74 30.51 31.38
CA THR A 188 26.29 29.47 32.31
C THR A 188 26.66 28.08 31.79
N TYR A 189 27.81 27.55 32.21
CA TYR A 189 28.34 26.24 31.79
C TYR A 189 27.32 25.08 31.84
N LYS A 190 26.48 25.02 32.88
CA LYS A 190 25.45 23.96 33.02
C LYS A 190 24.39 24.01 31.91
N GLN A 191 24.00 25.20 31.47
CA GLN A 191 23.02 25.36 30.39
C GLN A 191 23.63 25.03 29.04
N LEU A 192 24.89 25.42 28.82
CA LEU A 192 25.65 25.04 27.63
C LEU A 192 25.79 23.51 27.51
N GLU A 193 26.06 22.83 28.62
CA GLU A 193 26.15 21.37 28.65
C GLU A 193 24.80 20.69 28.37
N LYS A 194 23.69 21.23 28.92
CA LYS A 194 22.32 20.78 28.60
C LYS A 194 22.03 20.96 27.10
N PHE A 195 22.38 22.11 26.53
CA PHE A 195 22.20 22.40 25.11
C PHE A 195 22.97 21.40 24.23
N ARG A 196 24.24 21.14 24.53
CA ARG A 196 25.06 20.14 23.81
C ARG A 196 24.44 18.74 23.82
N LYS A 197 23.90 18.30 24.97
CA LYS A 197 23.21 17.00 25.08
C LYS A 197 21.95 16.94 24.22
N VAL A 198 21.13 17.98 24.23
CA VAL A 198 19.92 18.05 23.39
C VAL A 198 20.30 18.11 21.90
N GLN A 199 21.32 18.87 21.54
CA GLN A 199 21.84 18.94 20.18
C GLN A 199 22.32 17.57 19.67
N ALA A 200 23.03 16.79 20.51
CA ALA A 200 23.43 15.42 20.18
C ALA A 200 22.22 14.52 19.94
N GLN A 201 21.16 14.65 20.75
CA GLN A 201 19.92 13.90 20.55
C GLN A 201 19.18 14.28 19.25
N VAL A 202 19.16 15.57 18.89
CA VAL A 202 18.60 16.03 17.60
C VAL A 202 19.36 15.40 16.44
N ARG A 203 20.70 15.40 16.48
CA ARG A 203 21.52 14.76 15.42
C ARG A 203 21.22 13.26 15.29
N GLY A 204 21.14 12.55 16.42
CA GLY A 204 20.84 11.12 16.43
C GLY A 204 19.44 10.79 15.89
N THR A 205 18.42 11.52 16.34
CA THR A 205 17.03 11.32 15.88
C THR A 205 16.85 11.73 14.42
N LYS A 206 17.54 12.78 13.94
CA LYS A 206 17.58 13.16 12.52
C LYS A 206 18.13 12.04 11.65
N GLY A 207 19.29 11.47 12.02
CA GLY A 207 19.91 10.39 11.25
C GLY A 207 19.00 9.16 11.13
N GLN A 208 18.32 8.78 12.22
CA GLN A 208 17.37 7.68 12.20
C GLN A 208 16.12 7.98 11.35
N PHE A 209 15.61 9.22 11.41
CA PHE A 209 14.48 9.66 10.60
C PHE A 209 14.82 9.68 9.11
N GLU A 210 15.97 10.25 8.72
CA GLU A 210 16.43 10.30 7.33
C GLU A 210 16.62 8.91 6.73
N LYS A 211 17.18 7.96 7.49
CA LYS A 211 17.26 6.56 7.05
C LYS A 211 15.88 5.97 6.75
N LEU A 212 14.94 6.11 7.70
CA LEU A 212 13.59 5.57 7.53
C LEU A 212 12.79 6.31 6.44
N LYS A 213 13.05 7.60 6.21
CA LYS A 213 12.49 8.38 5.10
C LYS A 213 12.89 7.76 3.76
N ASN A 214 14.18 7.47 3.58
CA ASN A 214 14.68 6.82 2.38
C ASN A 214 14.10 5.42 2.19
N ASP A 215 14.03 4.62 3.27
CA ASP A 215 13.41 3.29 3.23
C ASP A 215 11.94 3.34 2.78
N VAL A 216 11.17 4.31 3.30
CA VAL A 216 9.78 4.54 2.86
C VAL A 216 9.72 4.92 1.39
N CYS A 217 10.52 5.89 0.94
CA CYS A 217 10.50 6.34 -0.44
C CYS A 217 10.74 5.18 -1.41
N GLN A 218 11.79 4.39 -1.18
CA GLN A 218 12.12 3.24 -2.01
C GLN A 218 11.02 2.17 -2.00
N LYS A 219 10.48 1.83 -0.82
CA LYS A 219 9.38 0.85 -0.73
C LYS A 219 8.13 1.33 -1.46
N VAL A 220 7.78 2.60 -1.34
CA VAL A 220 6.62 3.17 -2.02
C VAL A 220 6.80 3.18 -3.54
N ASP A 221 8.01 3.45 -4.04
CA ASP A 221 8.30 3.39 -5.48
C ASP A 221 8.20 1.95 -6.01
N MET A 222 8.79 0.99 -5.30
CA MET A 222 8.64 -0.44 -5.64
C MET A 222 7.19 -0.90 -5.57
N LEU A 223 6.42 -0.40 -4.60
CA LEU A 223 5.00 -0.70 -4.47
C LEU A 223 4.20 -0.17 -5.66
N GLY A 224 4.50 1.05 -6.12
CA GLY A 224 3.91 1.64 -7.32
C GLY A 224 4.18 0.79 -8.57
N ALA A 225 5.44 0.42 -8.80
CA ALA A 225 5.83 -0.43 -9.92
C ALA A 225 5.18 -1.82 -9.86
N SER A 226 5.18 -2.45 -8.68
CA SER A 226 4.56 -3.76 -8.45
C SER A 226 3.05 -3.74 -8.70
N ARG A 227 2.36 -2.67 -8.29
CA ARG A 227 0.94 -2.46 -8.59
C ARG A 227 0.69 -2.40 -10.10
N CYS A 228 1.47 -1.60 -10.82
CA CYS A 228 1.33 -1.48 -12.28
C CYS A 228 1.52 -2.83 -12.96
N ASN A 229 2.56 -3.59 -12.61
CA ASN A 229 2.82 -4.91 -13.18
C ASN A 229 1.67 -5.88 -12.90
N MET A 230 1.21 -5.97 -11.65
CA MET A 230 0.09 -6.82 -11.26
C MET A 230 -1.17 -6.50 -12.08
N LEU A 231 -1.52 -5.22 -12.18
CA LEU A 231 -2.72 -4.78 -12.90
C LEU A 231 -2.59 -5.01 -14.41
N SER A 232 -1.46 -4.69 -15.03
CA SER A 232 -1.24 -4.90 -16.47
C SER A 232 -1.43 -6.37 -16.87
N HIS A 233 -0.95 -7.32 -16.08
CA HIS A 233 -1.13 -8.75 -16.36
C HIS A 233 -2.58 -9.22 -16.08
N SER A 234 -3.14 -8.83 -14.93
CA SER A 234 -4.45 -9.32 -14.51
C SER A 234 -5.59 -8.73 -15.35
N LEU A 235 -5.50 -7.44 -15.72
CA LEU A 235 -6.49 -6.77 -16.55
C LEU A 235 -6.42 -7.21 -18.01
N CYS A 236 -5.22 -7.48 -18.55
CA CYS A 236 -5.08 -8.03 -19.90
C CYS A 236 -5.86 -9.35 -20.04
N THR A 237 -5.72 -10.24 -19.05
CA THR A 237 -6.46 -11.52 -19.04
C THR A 237 -7.97 -11.27 -19.02
N TYR A 238 -8.46 -10.36 -18.16
CA TYR A 238 -9.87 -10.00 -18.11
C TYR A 238 -10.37 -9.42 -19.44
N GLN A 239 -9.61 -8.51 -20.06
CA GLN A 239 -9.95 -7.86 -21.31
C GLN A 239 -10.10 -8.86 -22.47
N VAL A 240 -9.18 -9.83 -22.58
CA VAL A 240 -9.26 -10.88 -23.60
C VAL A 240 -10.58 -11.64 -23.53
N PHE A 241 -11.03 -12.03 -22.33
CA PHE A 241 -12.31 -12.73 -22.17
C PHE A 241 -13.51 -11.83 -22.50
N THR A 242 -13.47 -10.54 -22.18
CA THR A 242 -14.56 -9.61 -22.57
C THR A 242 -14.65 -9.44 -24.09
N ILE A 243 -13.51 -9.41 -24.78
CA ILE A 243 -13.46 -9.35 -26.25
C ILE A 243 -14.02 -10.64 -26.85
N ILE A 244 -13.63 -11.81 -26.34
CA ILE A 244 -14.16 -13.10 -26.80
C ILE A 244 -15.68 -13.14 -26.64
N MET A 245 -16.22 -12.71 -25.48
CA MET A 245 -17.67 -12.63 -25.28
C MET A 245 -18.34 -11.72 -26.32
N TYR A 246 -17.78 -10.54 -26.58
CA TYR A 246 -18.33 -9.60 -27.56
C TYR A 246 -18.34 -10.16 -28.99
N ILE A 247 -17.21 -10.74 -29.44
CA ILE A 247 -17.10 -11.34 -30.78
C ILE A 247 -18.10 -12.49 -30.93
N THR A 248 -18.21 -13.34 -29.91
CA THR A 248 -19.10 -14.50 -30.00
C THR A 248 -20.57 -14.08 -30.01
N TRP A 249 -20.93 -13.01 -29.29
CA TRP A 249 -22.26 -12.41 -29.37
C TRP A 249 -22.56 -11.84 -30.76
N GLN A 250 -21.61 -11.12 -31.39
CA GLN A 250 -21.79 -10.61 -32.75
C GLN A 250 -22.05 -11.76 -33.74
N VAL A 251 -21.24 -12.81 -33.72
CA VAL A 251 -21.40 -13.99 -34.59
C VAL A 251 -22.76 -14.66 -34.38
N LEU A 252 -23.15 -14.85 -33.12
CA LEU A 252 -24.44 -15.44 -32.77
C LEU A 252 -25.63 -14.57 -33.26
N SER A 253 -25.52 -13.25 -33.18
CA SER A 253 -26.56 -12.32 -33.63
C SER A 253 -26.75 -12.29 -35.15
N HIS A 254 -25.70 -12.60 -35.92
CA HIS A 254 -25.81 -12.75 -37.37
C HIS A 254 -26.52 -14.06 -37.74
N LEU A 255 -26.19 -15.17 -37.08
CA LEU A 255 -26.82 -16.47 -37.30
C LEU A 255 -28.32 -16.47 -36.97
N THR A 256 -28.74 -15.73 -35.94
CA THR A 256 -30.17 -15.62 -35.56
C THR A 256 -30.98 -14.66 -36.44
N ARG A 257 -30.35 -13.83 -37.28
CA ARG A 257 -31.05 -12.99 -38.27
C ARG A 257 -31.32 -13.72 -39.60
N GLU A 258 -30.56 -14.77 -39.87
CA GLU A 258 -30.65 -15.57 -41.09
C GLU A 258 -31.56 -16.80 -40.94
N SER A 259 -32.10 -17.05 -39.74
CA SER A 259 -33.00 -18.17 -39.39
C SER A 259 -34.43 -17.72 -39.13
#